data_AF-T1ASF4-F1
#
_entry.id   AF-T1ASF4-F1
#
_cell.length_a   1.000
_cell.length_b   1.000
_cell.length_c   1.000
_cell.angle_alpha   90.00
_cell.angle_beta   90.00
_cell.angle_gamma   90.00
#
_symmetry.space_group_name_H-M   'P 1'
#
loop_
_entity.id
_entity.type
_entity.pdbx_description
1 polymer ?
#
loop_
_entity_poly.entity_id
_entity_poly.type
_entity_poly.pdbx_seq_one_letter_code
_entity_poly.pdbx_strand_id
1 'polypeptide(L)'
;MLSAAIGYALPKDRNKWGYLSEHHSFGETEKVAGYFAEKLAAEMLASTMGAKDQLMWDEEKSEYVLKDKILTTRNICSTAVVLNQNEWTTVVAAAVLILPQ
;
A
#
# COMPACT_ATOMS: atom_id res chain seq x y z
N MET A 1 17.58 -9.29 0.13
CA MET A 1 16.23 -9.27 0.72
C MET A 1 15.25 -9.08 -0.42
N LEU A 2 14.26 -9.96 -0.54
CA LEU A 2 13.15 -9.87 -1.47
C LEU A 2 11.92 -9.40 -0.70
N SER A 3 11.12 -8.52 -1.30
CA SER A 3 9.96 -7.93 -0.65
C SER A 3 8.78 -7.89 -1.62
N ALA A 4 7.59 -8.26 -1.14
CA ALA A 4 6.32 -8.11 -1.83
C ALA A 4 5.32 -7.43 -0.89
N ALA A 5 4.65 -6.39 -1.35
CA ALA A 5 3.73 -5.60 -0.56
C ALA A 5 2.45 -5.29 -1.33
N ILE A 6 1.35 -5.21 -0.59
CA ILE A 6 0.07 -4.68 -1.05
C ILE A 6 -0.31 -3.52 -0.16
N GLY A 7 -0.66 -2.38 -0.77
CA GLY A 7 -1.20 -1.22 -0.10
C GLY A 7 -2.67 -1.03 -0.46
N TYR A 8 -3.43 -0.39 0.44
CA TYR A 8 -4.77 0.08 0.10
C TYR A 8 -5.03 1.48 0.63
N ALA A 9 -5.91 2.19 -0.05
CA ALA A 9 -6.47 3.46 0.38
C ALA A 9 -7.99 3.45 0.25
N LEU A 10 -8.69 3.89 1.29
CA LEU A 10 -10.14 3.97 1.34
C LEU A 10 -10.58 5.40 1.71
N PRO A 11 -11.50 6.01 0.95
CA PRO A 11 -12.12 7.25 1.38
C PRO A 11 -13.05 7.01 2.57
N LYS A 12 -13.23 8.04 3.41
CA LYS A 12 -14.24 8.01 4.49
C LYS A 12 -15.66 7.74 3.98
N ASP A 13 -15.99 8.24 2.78
CA ASP A 13 -17.26 7.97 2.10
C ASP A 13 -17.26 6.56 1.51
N ARG A 14 -17.96 5.64 2.18
CA ARG A 14 -18.06 4.22 1.81
C ARG A 14 -18.84 3.97 0.52
N ASN A 15 -19.51 4.98 -0.04
CA ASN A 15 -20.16 4.87 -1.35
C ASN A 15 -19.18 5.06 -2.53
N LYS A 16 -17.91 5.38 -2.25
CA LYS A 16 -16.87 5.53 -3.26
C LYS A 16 -15.91 4.34 -3.26
N TRP A 17 -15.26 4.13 -4.40
CA TRP A 17 -14.25 3.10 -4.54
C TRP A 17 -12.99 3.45 -3.73
N GLY A 18 -12.29 2.40 -3.28
CA GLY A 18 -10.92 2.49 -2.80
C GLY A 18 -9.90 2.27 -3.90
N TYR A 19 -8.63 2.19 -3.53
CA TYR A 19 -7.54 1.84 -4.44
C TYR A 19 -6.64 0.78 -3.80
N LEU A 20 -6.21 -0.19 -4.60
CA LEU A 20 -5.20 -1.18 -4.23
C LEU A 20 -3.93 -0.89 -5.03
N SER A 21 -2.78 -1.05 -4.38
CA SER A 21 -1.47 -0.97 -5.02
C SER A 21 -0.65 -2.21 -4.67
N GLU A 22 0.31 -2.51 -5.53
CA GLU A 22 1.30 -3.55 -5.30
C GLU A 22 2.71 -2.98 -5.43
N HIS A 23 3.66 -3.58 -4.72
CA HIS A 23 5.07 -3.26 -4.84
C HIS A 23 5.91 -4.50 -4.63
N HIS A 24 6.86 -4.72 -5.52
CA HIS A 24 7.87 -5.77 -5.37
C HIS A 24 9.25 -5.12 -5.47
N SER A 25 10.16 -5.54 -4.61
CA SER A 25 11.49 -4.91 -4.57
C SER A 25 12.57 -5.85 -4.07
N PHE A 26 13.82 -5.46 -4.37
CA PHE A 26 15.02 -6.10 -3.88
C PHE A 26 15.83 -5.11 -3.04
N GLY A 27 16.19 -5.50 -1.82
CA GLY A 27 17.02 -4.70 -0.91
C GLY A 27 16.24 -3.78 0.02
N GLU A 28 14.91 -3.69 -0.09
CA GLU A 28 14.07 -2.92 0.83
C GLU A 28 13.58 -3.77 2.00
N THR A 29 13.48 -3.15 3.19
CA THR A 29 12.87 -3.79 4.35
C THR A 29 11.36 -3.86 4.21
N GLU A 30 10.71 -4.71 5.02
CA GLU A 30 9.25 -4.83 5.09
C GLU A 30 8.57 -3.46 5.28
N LYS A 31 9.13 -2.65 6.18
CA LYS A 31 8.65 -1.31 6.48
C LYS A 31 8.72 -0.38 5.27
N VAL A 32 9.86 -0.38 4.55
CA VAL A 32 10.05 0.50 3.39
C VAL A 32 9.13 0.08 2.23
N ALA A 33 9.13 -1.20 1.88
CA ALA A 33 8.32 -1.72 0.79
C ALA A 33 6.82 -1.58 1.09
N GLY A 34 6.41 -1.84 2.33
CA GLY A 34 5.04 -1.66 2.81
C GLY A 34 4.55 -0.22 2.73
N TYR A 35 5.33 0.74 3.27
CA TYR A 35 4.96 2.16 3.17
C TYR A 35 4.94 2.68 1.74
N PHE A 36 5.83 2.18 0.88
CA PHE A 36 5.82 2.53 -0.52
C PHE A 36 4.50 2.10 -1.18
N ALA A 37 4.08 0.85 -0.97
CA ALA A 37 2.80 0.38 -1.48
C ALA A 37 1.64 1.20 -0.91
N GLU A 38 1.61 1.45 0.40
CA GLU A 38 0.56 2.25 1.04
C GLU A 38 0.44 3.66 0.44
N LYS A 39 1.58 4.35 0.33
CA LYS A 39 1.66 5.69 -0.26
C LYS A 39 1.17 5.67 -1.71
N LEU A 40 1.59 4.67 -2.49
CA LEU A 40 1.17 4.52 -3.88
C LEU A 40 -0.36 4.36 -3.98
N ALA A 41 -0.99 3.59 -3.09
CA ALA A 41 -2.45 3.47 -3.09
C ALA A 41 -3.14 4.81 -2.82
N ALA A 42 -2.62 5.60 -1.87
CA ALA A 42 -3.14 6.91 -1.54
C ALA A 42 -2.99 7.91 -2.71
N GLU A 43 -1.81 7.96 -3.33
CA GLU A 43 -1.53 8.82 -4.49
C GLU A 43 -2.39 8.46 -5.70
N MET A 44 -2.58 7.17 -5.97
CA MET A 44 -3.42 6.73 -7.07
C MET A 44 -4.89 7.06 -6.81
N LEU A 45 -5.39 6.83 -5.59
CA LEU A 45 -6.75 7.23 -5.21
C LEU A 45 -6.94 8.74 -5.38
N ALA A 46 -6.01 9.55 -4.88
CA ALA A 46 -6.02 11.00 -5.02
C ALA A 46 -6.01 11.45 -6.48
N SER A 47 -5.20 10.79 -7.32
CA SER A 47 -5.14 11.05 -8.77
C SER A 47 -6.49 10.77 -9.44
N THR A 48 -7.17 9.67 -9.10
CA THR A 48 -8.52 9.38 -9.65
C THR A 48 -9.58 10.40 -9.22
N MET A 49 -9.35 11.12 -8.11
CA MET A 49 -10.22 12.19 -7.63
C MET A 49 -9.84 13.58 -8.16
N GLY A 50 -8.79 13.69 -9.00
CA GLY A 50 -8.28 14.98 -9.48
C GLY A 50 -7.62 15.84 -8.40
N ALA A 51 -7.17 15.22 -7.30
CA ALA A 51 -6.69 15.89 -6.10
C ALA A 51 -5.29 15.41 -5.67
N LYS A 52 -4.47 14.94 -6.62
CA LYS A 52 -3.13 14.41 -6.34
C LYS A 52 -2.25 15.41 -5.57
N ASP A 53 -2.26 16.67 -5.99
CA ASP A 53 -1.45 17.74 -5.37
C ASP A 53 -1.98 18.18 -3.99
N GLN A 54 -3.09 17.61 -3.53
CA GLN A 54 -3.72 17.92 -2.24
C GLN A 54 -3.50 16.82 -1.21
N LEU A 55 -2.80 15.74 -1.56
CA LEU A 55 -2.51 14.63 -0.66
C LEU A 55 -1.37 15.00 0.27
N MET A 56 -1.61 14.89 1.58
CA MET A 56 -0.64 15.16 2.62
C MET A 56 -0.61 14.00 3.63
N TRP A 57 0.51 13.80 4.30
CA TRP A 57 0.62 12.87 5.42
C TRP A 57 0.35 13.61 6.74
N ASP A 58 -0.59 13.11 7.54
CA ASP A 58 -0.89 13.60 8.89
C ASP A 58 -0.15 12.73 9.91
N GLU A 59 0.91 13.27 10.53
CA GLU A 59 1.75 12.53 11.48
C GLU A 59 1.02 12.16 12.76
N GLU A 60 0.10 13.01 13.25
CA GLU A 60 -0.65 12.76 14.47
C GLU A 60 -1.62 11.59 14.31
N LYS A 61 -2.27 11.51 13.14
CA LYS A 61 -3.21 10.43 12.81
C LYS A 61 -2.53 9.22 12.18
N SER A 62 -1.28 9.36 11.72
CA SER A 62 -0.59 8.36 10.89
C SER A 62 -1.44 7.92 9.69
N GLU A 63 -2.05 8.89 9.00
CA GLU A 63 -2.95 8.67 7.87
C GLU A 63 -2.69 9.69 6.74
N TYR A 64 -3.05 9.33 5.51
CA TYR A 64 -3.05 10.27 4.39
C TYR A 64 -4.35 11.09 4.36
N VAL A 65 -4.22 12.40 4.17
CA VAL A 65 -5.32 13.37 4.16
C VAL A 65 -5.31 14.12 2.84
N LEU A 66 -6.46 14.12 2.15
CA LEU A 66 -6.78 15.09 1.12
C LEU A 66 -7.38 16.32 1.80
N LYS A 67 -7.16 17.52 1.25
CA LYS A 67 -7.54 18.84 1.80
C LYS A 67 -8.82 18.88 2.66
N ASP A 68 -9.87 18.15 2.28
CA ASP A 68 -11.13 18.03 3.03
C ASP A 68 -11.60 16.57 3.31
N LYS A 69 -10.75 15.56 3.11
CA LYS A 69 -11.11 14.13 3.25
C LYS A 69 -9.96 13.30 3.83
N ILE A 70 -10.23 12.65 4.96
CA ILE A 70 -9.33 11.66 5.56
C ILE A 70 -9.42 10.35 4.76
N LEU A 71 -8.28 9.78 4.39
CA LEU A 71 -8.17 8.45 3.79
C LEU A 71 -7.67 7.47 4.85
N THR A 72 -8.34 6.33 4.96
CA THR A 72 -7.79 5.20 5.72
C THR A 72 -6.87 4.42 4.82
N THR A 73 -5.61 4.30 5.21
CA THR A 73 -4.58 3.57 4.47
C THR A 73 -3.97 2.48 5.33
N ARG A 74 -3.62 1.35 4.73
CA ARG A 74 -2.76 0.33 5.33
C ARG A 74 -2.01 -0.43 4.25
N ASN A 75 -1.04 -1.22 4.67
CA ASN A 75 -0.34 -2.19 3.84
C ASN A 75 -0.18 -3.53 4.55
N ILE A 76 0.14 -4.54 3.75
CA ILE A 76 0.72 -5.81 4.19
C ILE A 76 1.98 -6.06 3.35
N CYS A 77 3.05 -6.53 3.97
CA CYS A 77 4.29 -6.84 3.28
C CYS A 77 4.86 -8.17 3.78
N SER A 78 5.46 -8.93 2.87
CA SER A 78 6.21 -10.14 3.16
C SER A 78 7.63 -9.96 2.63
N THR A 79 8.62 -10.34 3.44
CA THR A 79 10.03 -10.28 3.06
C THR A 79 10.76 -11.57 3.35
N ALA A 80 11.80 -11.84 2.56
CA ALA A 80 12.68 -12.98 2.75
C ALA A 80 14.12 -12.59 2.46
N VAL A 81 15.06 -13.18 3.20
CA VAL A 81 16.49 -13.05 2.94
C VAL A 81 17.02 -14.40 2.51
N VAL A 82 17.65 -14.45 1.35
CA VAL A 82 18.40 -15.62 0.88
C VAL A 82 19.85 -15.42 1.28
N LEU A 83 20.41 -16.38 2.03
CA LEU A 83 21.76 -16.27 2.58
C LEU A 83 22.77 -17.18 1.87
N ASN A 84 22.31 -18.31 1.34
CA ASN A 84 23.20 -19.32 0.79
C ASN A 84 23.18 -19.32 -0.75
N GLN A 85 24.31 -19.69 -1.35
CA GLN A 85 24.35 -20.02 -2.77
C GLN A 85 23.48 -21.27 -3.04
N ASN A 86 22.75 -21.26 -4.16
CA ASN A 86 21.77 -22.29 -4.58
C ASN A 86 20.49 -22.39 -3.73
N GLU A 87 20.20 -21.40 -2.88
CA GLU A 87 18.92 -21.28 -2.18
C GLU A 87 17.96 -20.39 -2.97
N TRP A 88 16.69 -20.79 -3.06
CA TRP A 88 15.66 -20.05 -3.77
C TRP A 88 14.46 -19.83 -2.86
N THR A 89 13.89 -18.64 -2.92
CA THR A 89 12.68 -18.31 -2.17
C THR A 89 11.80 -17.39 -3.00
N THR A 90 10.54 -17.28 -2.60
CA THR A 90 9.58 -16.35 -3.17
C THR A 90 8.77 -15.72 -2.05
N VAL A 91 8.35 -14.47 -2.24
CA VAL A 91 7.50 -13.72 -1.33
C VAL A 91 6.24 -13.30 -2.07
N VAL A 92 5.11 -13.38 -1.38
CA VAL A 92 3.80 -13.06 -1.94
C VAL A 92 3.03 -12.21 -0.93
N ALA A 93 2.37 -11.16 -1.43
CA ALA A 93 1.38 -10.38 -0.72
C ALA A 93 0.16 -10.24 -1.64
N ALA A 94 -1.06 -10.31 -1.11
CA ALA A 94 -2.28 -10.29 -1.91
C ALA A 94 -3.45 -9.60 -1.19
N ALA A 95 -4.28 -8.89 -1.96
CA ALA A 95 -5.63 -8.51 -1.57
C ALA A 95 -6.62 -9.37 -2.35
N VAL A 96 -7.45 -10.14 -1.64
CA VAL A 96 -8.36 -11.11 -2.24
C VAL A 96 -9.80 -10.64 -2.05
N LEU A 97 -10.49 -10.38 -3.16
CA LEU A 97 -11.92 -10.07 -3.14
C LEU A 97 -12.70 -11.38 -2.97
N ILE A 98 -13.46 -11.48 -1.88
CA ILE A 98 -14.38 -12.59 -1.63
C ILE A 98 -15.78 -12.15 -2.03
N LEU A 99 -16.40 -12.87 -2.97
CA LEU A 99 -17.76 -12.61 -3.39
C LEU A 99 -18.75 -13.27 -2.42
N PRO A 100 -19.89 -12.63 -2.09
CA PRO A 100 -20.95 -13.29 -1.35
C PRO A 100 -21.50 -14.48 -2.15
N GLN A 101 -21.80 -15.58 -1.45
CA GLN A 101 -22.47 -16.75 -2.00
C GLN A 101 -23.97 -16.49 -2.20
#